data_AF-A0A2N7JL12-F1
#
_entry.id   AF-A0A2N7JL12-F1
#
_cell.length_a   1.000
_cell.length_b   1.000
_cell.length_c   1.000
_cell.angle_alpha   90.00
_cell.angle_beta   90.00
_cell.angle_gamma   90.00
#
_symmetry.space_group_name_H-M   'P 1'
#
loop_
_entity.id
_entity.type
_entity.pdbx_description
1 polymer ?
#
loop_
_entity_poly.entity_id
_entity_poly.type
_entity_poly.pdbx_seq_one_letter_code
_entity_poly.pdbx_strand_id
1 'polypeptide(L)'
;MAITVNTNVSALVAQRNLSNANNMLNQSLERLASGSRINSAKDDAAGLQISNRLEAQMSGIDVAVRNANDGISIMQTAERAMNETTNIMQRMRDLSLQASNGSNSQSERTAIQEEVTALNDELNRIAETTSFGGKKLLNGSFGSSSFQIGGSSGEAVQIGLKSMRTDDINMGGFSYVANGMASDSWEVKSNQNDMTMSFTDRFGQPQEITINAKSGDDIEELATYINGQTDLVSASVNDEGQLQIYMYGEDTAGTISFSGSLASELSMSAGYYESVDDINVTDVGGAQRAVSILDTAMKYVDSHRSELGAMQNRFDHAINNLENVHENLATSNSRIKDTDYAKETTQMLKQQILQQVSTTILAQAKQAPNLALTLLG
;
A
#
# COMPACT_ATOMS: atom_id res chain seq x y z
N MET A 1 -63.05 55.26 1.33
CA MET A 1 -63.21 53.86 0.88
C MET A 1 -64.66 53.67 0.47
N ALA A 2 -64.93 53.35 -0.79
CA ALA A 2 -66.29 53.03 -1.22
C ALA A 2 -66.68 51.67 -0.60
N ILE A 3 -67.72 51.64 0.24
CA ILE A 3 -68.25 50.42 0.82
C ILE A 3 -69.09 49.73 -0.25
N THR A 4 -68.58 48.63 -0.79
CA THR A 4 -69.28 47.81 -1.78
C THR A 4 -69.81 46.56 -1.09
N VAL A 5 -71.12 46.32 -1.17
CA VAL A 5 -71.82 45.28 -0.39
C VAL A 5 -71.67 43.89 -1.03
N ASN A 6 -71.61 43.81 -2.36
CA ASN A 6 -71.53 42.55 -3.10
C ASN A 6 -70.11 41.97 -3.18
N THR A 7 -69.07 42.81 -3.23
CA THR A 7 -67.68 42.36 -3.35
C THR A 7 -66.85 42.96 -2.22
N ASN A 8 -66.68 42.20 -1.14
CA ASN A 8 -65.88 42.64 -0.02
C ASN A 8 -64.37 42.45 -0.29
N VAL A 9 -63.79 43.47 -0.92
CA VAL A 9 -62.36 43.48 -1.28
C VAL A 9 -61.46 43.34 -0.04
N SER A 10 -61.83 43.94 1.09
CA SER A 10 -61.07 43.86 2.35
C SER A 10 -61.03 42.43 2.91
N ALA A 11 -62.15 41.71 2.85
CA ALA A 11 -62.21 40.30 3.26
C ALA A 11 -61.42 39.39 2.30
N LEU A 12 -61.45 39.65 0.99
CA LEU A 12 -60.67 38.90 -0.01
C LEU A 12 -59.16 39.11 0.18
N VAL A 13 -58.72 40.33 0.49
CA VAL A 13 -57.32 40.63 0.80
C VAL A 13 -56.89 39.94 2.10
N ALA A 14 -57.71 39.99 3.16
CA ALA A 14 -57.44 39.30 4.41
C ALA A 14 -57.36 37.77 4.24
N GLN A 15 -58.25 37.18 3.43
CA GLN A 15 -58.24 35.74 3.12
C GLN A 15 -57.01 35.32 2.31
N ARG A 16 -56.57 36.13 1.34
CA ARG A 16 -55.34 35.89 0.57
C ARG A 16 -54.11 35.91 1.48
N ASN A 17 -54.02 36.90 2.37
CA ASN A 17 -52.92 37.00 3.35
C ASN A 17 -52.93 35.83 4.35
N LEU A 18 -54.11 35.41 4.82
CA LEU A 18 -54.25 34.22 5.66
C LEU A 18 -53.78 32.94 4.95
N SER A 19 -54.17 32.76 3.68
CA SER A 19 -53.75 31.60 2.88
C SER A 19 -52.24 31.59 2.65
N ASN A 20 -51.65 32.75 2.38
CA ASN A 20 -50.19 32.91 2.26
C ASN A 20 -49.47 32.60 3.58
N ALA A 21 -49.98 33.10 4.71
CA ALA A 21 -49.41 32.84 6.04
C ALA A 21 -49.48 31.34 6.40
N ASN A 22 -50.59 30.66 6.09
CA ASN A 22 -50.73 29.21 6.27
C ASN A 22 -49.73 28.42 5.41
N ASN A 23 -49.55 28.79 4.14
CA ASN A 23 -48.60 28.11 3.26
C ASN A 23 -47.15 28.28 3.75
N MET A 24 -46.77 29.50 4.16
CA MET A 24 -45.45 29.77 4.72
C MET A 24 -45.23 29.06 6.06
N LEU A 25 -46.26 29.02 6.93
CA LEU A 25 -46.20 28.28 8.20
C LEU A 25 -45.97 26.79 7.97
N ASN A 26 -46.70 26.17 7.04
CA ASN A 26 -46.53 24.76 6.70
C ASN A 26 -45.13 24.48 6.15
N GLN A 27 -44.58 25.38 5.33
CA GLN A 27 -43.21 25.25 4.82
C GLN A 27 -42.17 25.35 5.95
N SER A 28 -42.33 26.29 6.89
CA SER A 28 -41.44 26.38 8.06
C SER A 28 -41.52 25.13 8.95
N LEU A 29 -42.72 24.56 9.13
CA LEU A 29 -42.88 23.29 9.84
C LEU A 29 -42.18 22.13 9.12
N GLU A 30 -42.31 22.05 7.80
CA GLU A 30 -41.63 21.03 6.96
C GLU A 30 -40.10 21.13 7.10
N ARG A 31 -39.55 22.36 7.05
CA ARG A 31 -38.11 22.62 7.20
C ARG A 31 -37.56 22.37 8.61
N LEU A 32 -38.32 22.70 9.64
CA LEU A 32 -37.94 22.44 11.03
C LEU A 32 -38.00 20.95 11.37
N ALA A 33 -39.00 20.23 10.83
CA ALA A 33 -39.17 18.80 11.05
C ALA A 33 -38.11 17.95 10.32
N SER A 34 -37.77 18.32 9.09
CA SER A 34 -36.72 17.66 8.29
C SER A 34 -35.30 18.10 8.65
N GLY A 35 -35.14 19.26 9.30
CA GLY A 35 -33.84 19.92 9.46
C GLY A 35 -33.24 20.44 8.15
N SER A 36 -33.93 20.28 7.02
CA SER A 36 -33.46 20.65 5.68
C SER A 36 -34.27 21.80 5.10
N ARG A 37 -33.58 22.82 4.60
CA ARG A 37 -34.12 23.99 3.91
C ARG A 37 -34.68 23.62 2.55
N ILE A 38 -34.04 22.66 1.87
CA ILE A 38 -34.41 22.16 0.55
C ILE A 38 -34.91 20.71 0.70
N ASN A 39 -36.23 20.53 0.67
CA ASN A 39 -36.85 19.19 0.77
C ASN A 39 -37.31 18.65 -0.58
N SER A 40 -37.57 19.54 -1.54
CA SER A 40 -38.03 19.14 -2.87
C SER A 40 -37.50 20.08 -3.96
N ALA A 41 -37.58 19.65 -5.22
CA ALA A 41 -37.16 20.46 -6.36
C ALA A 41 -37.95 21.78 -6.50
N LYS A 42 -39.11 21.90 -5.84
CA LYS A 42 -39.92 23.13 -5.79
C LYS A 42 -39.23 24.24 -4.98
N ASP A 43 -38.39 23.87 -4.02
CA ASP A 43 -37.78 24.80 -3.06
C ASP A 43 -36.52 25.44 -3.67
N ASP A 44 -35.65 24.63 -4.29
CA ASP A 44 -34.46 25.07 -5.03
C ASP A 44 -33.90 23.91 -5.88
N ALA A 45 -34.23 23.89 -7.18
CA ALA A 45 -33.80 22.82 -8.08
C ALA A 45 -32.26 22.78 -8.26
N ALA A 46 -31.61 23.95 -8.33
CA ALA A 46 -30.15 24.03 -8.49
C ALA A 46 -29.43 23.64 -7.20
N GLY A 47 -29.91 24.11 -6.05
CA GLY A 47 -29.39 23.73 -4.74
C GLY A 47 -29.53 22.23 -4.47
N LEU A 48 -30.67 21.63 -4.81
CA LEU A 48 -30.88 20.19 -4.70
C LEU A 48 -29.94 19.39 -5.61
N GLN A 49 -29.72 19.84 -6.85
CA GLN A 49 -28.80 19.16 -7.78
C GLN A 49 -27.34 19.21 -7.26
N ILE A 50 -26.90 20.36 -6.75
CA ILE A 50 -25.56 20.50 -6.18
C ILE A 50 -25.43 19.60 -4.94
N SER A 51 -26.43 19.62 -4.06
CA SER A 51 -26.46 18.79 -2.85
C SER A 51 -26.37 17.30 -3.17
N ASN A 52 -27.18 16.80 -4.10
CA ASN A 52 -27.13 15.40 -4.55
C ASN A 52 -25.74 15.01 -5.08
N ARG A 53 -25.06 15.92 -5.80
CA ARG A 53 -23.71 15.68 -6.29
C ARG A 53 -22.69 15.64 -5.15
N LEU A 54 -22.81 16.53 -4.17
CA LEU A 54 -21.94 16.54 -2.98
C LEU A 54 -22.14 15.26 -2.16
N GLU A 55 -23.38 14.82 -1.95
CA GLU A 55 -23.71 13.57 -1.25
C GLU A 55 -23.15 12.34 -1.98
N ALA A 56 -23.24 12.30 -3.32
CA ALA A 56 -22.64 11.23 -4.11
C ALA A 56 -21.10 11.22 -3.99
N GLN A 57 -20.46 12.40 -3.98
CA GLN A 57 -19.01 12.52 -3.78
C GLN A 57 -18.60 12.07 -2.37
N MET A 58 -19.31 12.51 -1.33
CA MET A 58 -19.08 12.08 0.06
C MET A 58 -19.19 10.56 0.19
N SER A 59 -20.25 9.97 -0.35
CA SER A 59 -20.45 8.51 -0.35
C SER A 59 -19.33 7.78 -1.11
N GLY A 60 -18.84 8.37 -2.20
CA GLY A 60 -17.68 7.85 -2.94
C GLY A 60 -16.39 7.89 -2.12
N ILE A 61 -16.18 8.98 -1.36
CA ILE A 61 -15.04 9.13 -0.45
C ILE A 61 -15.13 8.10 0.69
N ASP A 62 -16.30 7.86 1.28
CA ASP A 62 -16.48 6.86 2.33
C ASP A 62 -16.11 5.43 1.86
N VAL A 63 -16.45 5.09 0.61
CA VAL A 63 -16.04 3.84 -0.01
C VAL A 63 -14.53 3.83 -0.27
N ALA A 64 -13.97 4.95 -0.74
CA ALA A 64 -12.53 5.07 -0.99
C ALA A 64 -11.69 4.89 0.29
N VAL A 65 -12.11 5.50 1.41
CA VAL A 65 -11.46 5.33 2.71
C VAL A 65 -11.53 3.87 3.17
N ARG A 66 -12.68 3.19 2.99
CA ARG A 66 -12.78 1.75 3.30
C ARG A 66 -11.85 0.90 2.43
N ASN A 67 -11.84 1.13 1.12
CA ASN A 67 -10.94 0.42 0.19
C ASN A 67 -9.45 0.67 0.53
N ALA A 68 -9.11 1.88 0.97
CA ALA A 68 -7.75 2.21 1.41
C ALA A 68 -7.38 1.42 2.67
N ASN A 69 -8.28 1.34 3.65
CA ASN A 69 -8.07 0.52 4.86
C ASN A 69 -7.95 -0.98 4.54
N ASP A 70 -8.70 -1.50 3.56
CA ASP A 70 -8.53 -2.87 3.08
C ASP A 70 -7.16 -3.09 2.45
N GLY A 71 -6.68 -2.13 1.65
CA GLY A 71 -5.32 -2.13 1.09
C GLY A 71 -4.24 -2.15 2.18
N ILE A 72 -4.37 -1.32 3.22
CA ILE A 72 -3.48 -1.32 4.39
C ILE A 72 -3.52 -2.68 5.09
N SER A 73 -4.70 -3.27 5.29
CA SER A 73 -4.86 -4.56 5.94
C SER A 73 -4.16 -5.70 5.17
N ILE A 74 -4.22 -5.67 3.84
CA ILE A 74 -3.49 -6.61 2.98
C ILE A 74 -1.98 -6.43 3.14
N MET A 75 -1.49 -5.19 3.06
CA MET A 75 -0.06 -4.89 3.21
C MET A 75 0.47 -5.30 4.59
N GLN A 76 -0.26 -5.04 5.67
CA GLN A 76 0.12 -5.45 7.02
C GLN A 76 0.11 -6.97 7.20
N THR A 77 -0.82 -7.67 6.55
CA THR A 77 -0.86 -9.15 6.57
C THR A 77 0.37 -9.72 5.86
N ALA A 78 0.69 -9.18 4.68
CA ALA A 78 1.88 -9.55 3.93
C ALA A 78 3.18 -9.24 4.71
N GLU A 79 3.29 -8.04 5.29
CA GLU A 79 4.47 -7.61 6.07
C GLU A 79 4.72 -8.51 7.30
N ARG A 80 3.67 -8.91 8.02
CA ARG A 80 3.81 -9.82 9.17
C ARG A 80 4.32 -11.20 8.75
N ALA A 81 3.85 -11.72 7.62
CA ALA A 81 4.35 -12.98 7.08
C ALA A 81 5.81 -12.86 6.57
N MET A 82 6.17 -11.71 6.00
CA MET A 82 7.56 -11.43 5.61
C MET A 82 8.48 -11.31 6.83
N ASN A 83 8.02 -10.75 7.95
CA ASN A 83 8.81 -10.75 9.20
C ASN A 83 9.14 -12.16 9.65
N GLU A 84 8.18 -13.09 9.57
CA GLU A 84 8.41 -14.49 9.91
C GLU A 84 9.37 -15.17 8.93
N THR A 85 9.23 -14.86 7.63
CA THR A 85 10.17 -15.30 6.57
C THR A 85 11.60 -14.86 6.90
N THR A 86 11.80 -13.60 7.30
CA THR A 86 13.11 -13.08 7.73
C THR A 86 13.65 -13.81 8.97
N ASN A 87 12.82 -14.05 9.98
CA ASN A 87 13.25 -14.77 11.20
C ASN A 87 13.72 -16.20 10.88
N ILE A 88 13.00 -16.90 9.99
CA ILE A 88 13.38 -18.24 9.56
C ILE A 88 14.68 -18.21 8.76
N MET A 89 14.87 -17.24 7.85
CA MET A 89 16.13 -17.09 7.11
C MET A 89 17.31 -16.78 8.03
N GLN A 90 17.12 -15.97 9.07
CA GLN A 90 18.14 -15.74 10.10
C GLN A 90 18.50 -17.04 10.83
N ARG A 91 17.52 -17.88 11.15
CA ARG A 91 17.79 -19.20 11.74
C ARG A 91 18.55 -20.11 10.77
N MET A 92 18.16 -20.16 9.49
CA MET A 92 18.89 -20.92 8.46
C MET A 92 20.32 -20.41 8.32
N ARG A 93 20.55 -19.10 8.49
CA ARG A 93 21.88 -18.48 8.44
C ARG A 93 22.74 -18.92 9.61
N ASP A 94 22.18 -18.94 10.81
CA ASP A 94 22.87 -19.44 12.01
C ASP A 94 23.28 -20.91 11.84
N LEU A 95 22.38 -21.73 11.28
CA LEU A 95 22.64 -23.13 10.96
C LEU A 95 23.72 -23.29 9.89
N SER A 96 23.73 -22.43 8.88
CA SER A 96 24.75 -22.41 7.82
C SER A 96 26.12 -22.04 8.39
N LEU A 97 26.19 -21.03 9.26
CA LEU A 97 27.41 -20.67 9.98
C LEU A 97 27.87 -21.79 10.92
N GLN A 98 26.92 -22.46 11.60
CA GLN A 98 27.23 -23.63 12.41
C GLN A 98 27.82 -24.73 11.53
N ALA A 99 27.18 -25.09 10.42
CA ALA A 99 27.64 -26.12 9.49
C ALA A 99 29.00 -25.79 8.86
N SER A 100 29.32 -24.51 8.64
CA SER A 100 30.62 -24.06 8.13
C SER A 100 31.78 -24.32 9.09
N ASN A 101 31.53 -24.66 10.35
CA ASN A 101 32.61 -24.98 11.29
C ASN A 101 33.27 -26.34 10.95
N GLY A 102 34.57 -26.31 10.62
CA GLY A 102 35.36 -27.49 10.27
C GLY A 102 35.44 -28.57 11.35
N SER A 103 35.11 -28.27 12.62
CA SER A 103 35.06 -29.29 13.68
C SER A 103 33.84 -30.21 13.59
N ASN A 104 32.81 -29.86 12.81
CA ASN A 104 31.61 -30.69 12.67
C ASN A 104 31.85 -31.89 11.76
N SER A 105 31.41 -33.05 12.24
CA SER A 105 31.34 -34.29 11.48
C SER A 105 30.28 -34.23 10.37
N GLN A 106 30.39 -35.14 9.39
CA GLN A 106 29.40 -35.27 8.33
C GLN A 106 28.00 -35.59 8.86
N SER A 107 27.89 -36.40 9.92
CA SER A 107 26.62 -36.72 10.56
C SER A 107 25.96 -35.50 11.20
N GLU A 108 26.74 -34.60 11.80
CA GLU A 108 26.22 -33.36 12.38
C GLU A 108 25.74 -32.40 11.29
N ARG A 109 26.48 -32.27 10.18
CA ARG A 109 26.04 -31.45 9.04
C ARG A 109 24.78 -32.00 8.38
N THR A 110 24.65 -33.32 8.31
CA THR A 110 23.43 -33.96 7.81
C THR A 110 22.23 -33.63 8.70
N ALA A 111 22.38 -33.67 10.02
CA ALA A 111 21.33 -33.28 10.95
C ALA A 111 20.98 -31.78 10.84
N ILE A 112 21.97 -30.91 10.64
CA ILE A 112 21.72 -29.48 10.38
C ILE A 112 20.95 -29.30 9.06
N GLN A 113 21.30 -30.04 8.00
CA GLN A 113 20.60 -30.00 6.72
C GLN A 113 19.12 -30.41 6.86
N GLU A 114 18.80 -31.38 7.71
CA GLU A 114 17.41 -31.75 7.99
C GLU A 114 16.62 -30.57 8.59
N GLU A 115 17.22 -29.81 9.52
CA GLU A 115 16.61 -28.59 10.07
C GLU A 115 16.47 -27.50 8.99
N VAL A 116 17.50 -27.27 8.19
CA VAL A 116 17.47 -26.30 7.07
C VAL A 116 16.37 -26.66 6.06
N THR A 117 16.22 -27.94 5.74
CA THR A 117 15.18 -28.43 4.81
C THR A 117 13.78 -28.18 5.38
N ALA A 118 13.56 -28.47 6.66
CA ALA A 118 12.29 -28.21 7.33
C ALA A 118 11.96 -26.70 7.39
N LEU A 119 12.96 -25.84 7.58
CA LEU A 119 12.80 -24.40 7.56
C LEU A 119 12.48 -23.88 6.15
N ASN A 120 13.10 -24.42 5.11
CA ASN A 120 12.76 -24.12 3.72
C ASN A 120 11.30 -24.54 3.40
N ASP A 121 10.89 -25.73 3.79
CA ASP A 121 9.48 -26.16 3.68
C ASP A 121 8.52 -25.19 4.38
N GLU A 122 8.91 -24.68 5.54
CA GLU A 122 8.13 -23.69 6.28
C GLU A 122 8.06 -22.33 5.57
N LEU A 123 9.16 -21.85 4.97
CA LEU A 123 9.16 -20.64 4.14
C LEU A 123 8.17 -20.76 2.98
N ASN A 124 8.22 -21.88 2.25
CA ASN A 124 7.30 -22.18 1.16
C ASN A 124 5.85 -22.30 1.66
N ARG A 125 5.64 -22.91 2.84
CA ARG A 125 4.32 -22.98 3.47
C ARG A 125 3.78 -21.59 3.82
N ILE A 126 4.60 -20.69 4.36
CA ILE A 126 4.18 -19.30 4.65
C ILE A 126 3.78 -18.59 3.36
N ALA A 127 4.60 -18.72 2.31
CA ALA A 127 4.30 -18.13 1.00
C ALA A 127 2.96 -18.63 0.42
N GLU A 128 2.71 -19.94 0.51
CA GLU A 128 1.50 -20.59 -0.04
C GLU A 128 0.25 -20.44 0.83
N THR A 129 0.39 -20.27 2.15
CA THR A 129 -0.76 -20.21 3.07
C THR A 129 -1.22 -18.79 3.36
N THR A 130 -0.32 -17.80 3.33
CA THR A 130 -0.63 -16.39 3.60
C THR A 130 -1.67 -15.88 2.61
N SER A 131 -2.84 -15.50 3.14
CA SER A 131 -3.98 -15.08 2.32
C SER A 131 -4.81 -14.00 2.98
N PHE A 132 -5.46 -13.17 2.16
CA PHE A 132 -6.45 -12.20 2.58
C PHE A 132 -7.65 -12.28 1.65
N GLY A 133 -8.86 -12.44 2.22
CA GLY A 133 -10.09 -12.57 1.42
C GLY A 133 -10.06 -13.74 0.42
N GLY A 134 -9.34 -14.81 0.74
CA GLY A 134 -9.16 -15.99 -0.14
C GLY A 134 -8.11 -15.84 -1.23
N LYS A 135 -7.49 -14.66 -1.40
CA LYS A 135 -6.38 -14.45 -2.34
C LYS A 135 -5.04 -14.71 -1.67
N LYS A 136 -4.17 -15.47 -2.33
CA LYS A 136 -2.79 -15.69 -1.89
C LYS A 136 -1.97 -14.43 -2.13
N LEU A 137 -1.14 -14.07 -1.15
CA LEU A 137 -0.42 -12.81 -1.15
C LEU A 137 1.04 -12.96 -1.61
N LEU A 138 1.70 -14.06 -1.22
CA LEU A 138 3.16 -14.17 -1.26
C LEU A 138 3.71 -15.30 -2.15
N ASN A 139 2.84 -16.02 -2.87
CA ASN A 139 3.27 -17.11 -3.76
C ASN A 139 3.41 -16.69 -5.24
N GLY A 140 3.47 -15.38 -5.51
CA GLY A 140 3.52 -14.82 -6.86
C GLY A 140 2.17 -14.74 -7.59
N SER A 141 1.13 -15.46 -7.14
CA SER A 141 -0.19 -15.41 -7.79
C SER A 141 -0.94 -14.08 -7.62
N PHE A 142 -0.57 -13.27 -6.62
CA PHE A 142 -1.22 -11.98 -6.36
C PHE A 142 -1.00 -10.98 -7.51
N GLY A 143 0.20 -10.99 -8.10
CA GLY A 143 0.61 -10.03 -9.12
C GLY A 143 0.44 -8.60 -8.65
N SER A 144 -0.42 -7.84 -9.34
CA SER A 144 -0.75 -6.46 -8.98
C SER A 144 -2.27 -6.28 -8.89
N SER A 145 -2.72 -5.62 -7.82
CA SER A 145 -4.12 -5.26 -7.61
C SER A 145 -4.30 -3.75 -7.48
N SER A 146 -5.30 -3.19 -8.15
CA SER A 146 -5.64 -1.76 -8.07
C SER A 146 -6.68 -1.50 -6.99
N PHE A 147 -6.39 -0.59 -6.07
CA PHE A 147 -7.30 -0.13 -5.03
C PHE A 147 -7.83 1.25 -5.40
N GLN A 148 -9.15 1.36 -5.52
CA GLN A 148 -9.81 2.63 -5.76
C GLN A 148 -9.87 3.42 -4.45
N ILE A 149 -8.94 4.36 -4.30
CA ILE A 149 -8.77 5.18 -3.10
C ILE A 149 -9.21 6.63 -3.32
N GLY A 150 -9.97 6.91 -4.38
CA GLY A 150 -10.55 8.22 -4.63
C GLY A 150 -12.01 8.16 -5.04
N GLY A 151 -12.68 9.32 -5.01
CA GLY A 151 -14.11 9.44 -5.33
C GLY A 151 -14.42 9.42 -6.83
N SER A 152 -13.40 9.49 -7.70
CA SER A 152 -13.56 9.54 -9.16
C SER A 152 -12.78 8.44 -9.88
N SER A 153 -13.26 8.07 -11.07
CA SER A 153 -12.58 7.07 -11.92
C SER A 153 -11.14 7.51 -12.24
N GLY A 154 -10.19 6.59 -12.11
CA GLY A 154 -8.76 6.84 -12.37
C GLY A 154 -7.93 7.17 -11.12
N GLU A 155 -8.56 7.38 -9.96
CA GLU A 155 -7.88 7.65 -8.68
C GLU A 155 -7.48 6.35 -7.94
N ALA A 156 -7.06 5.35 -8.69
CA ALA A 156 -6.66 4.06 -8.15
C ALA A 156 -5.14 4.00 -7.89
N VAL A 157 -4.76 3.31 -6.83
CA VAL A 157 -3.36 2.99 -6.53
C VAL A 157 -3.13 1.50 -6.69
N GLN A 158 -2.12 1.14 -7.47
CA GLN A 158 -1.73 -0.25 -7.69
C GLN A 158 -0.79 -0.70 -6.57
N ILE A 159 -1.08 -1.86 -6.00
CA ILE A 159 -0.23 -2.57 -5.04
C ILE A 159 0.25 -3.85 -5.73
N GLY A 160 1.56 -4.03 -5.80
CA GLY A 160 2.19 -5.29 -6.20
C GLY A 160 2.73 -6.02 -4.98
N LEU A 161 2.51 -7.32 -4.89
CA LEU A 161 3.18 -8.19 -3.91
C LEU A 161 4.08 -9.15 -4.66
N LYS A 162 5.36 -9.16 -4.28
CA LYS A 162 6.36 -10.04 -4.88
C LYS A 162 6.28 -11.43 -4.23
N SER A 163 6.74 -12.45 -4.95
CA SER A 163 6.79 -13.82 -4.44
C SER A 163 7.88 -13.96 -3.38
N MET A 164 7.56 -14.65 -2.30
CA MET A 164 8.47 -15.00 -1.19
C MET A 164 8.76 -16.52 -1.15
N ARG A 165 8.46 -17.24 -2.23
CA ARG A 165 8.81 -18.67 -2.35
C ARG A 165 10.32 -18.83 -2.50
N THR A 166 10.88 -19.90 -1.94
CA THR A 166 12.33 -20.12 -1.93
C THR A 166 12.91 -20.44 -3.31
N ASP A 167 12.06 -20.86 -4.26
CA ASP A 167 12.38 -21.09 -5.67
C ASP A 167 12.23 -19.83 -6.56
N ASP A 168 11.93 -18.67 -5.98
CA ASP A 168 11.82 -17.43 -6.76
C ASP A 168 13.19 -16.92 -7.23
N ILE A 169 13.28 -16.58 -8.52
CA ILE A 169 14.53 -16.15 -9.15
C ILE A 169 15.11 -14.85 -8.55
N ASN A 170 14.30 -14.03 -7.91
CA ASN A 170 14.76 -12.78 -7.31
C ASN A 170 15.33 -12.99 -5.89
N MET A 171 15.15 -14.18 -5.31
CA MET A 171 15.66 -14.53 -3.98
C MET A 171 17.04 -15.21 -4.01
N GLY A 172 17.55 -15.53 -5.20
CA GLY A 172 18.85 -16.19 -5.38
C GLY A 172 19.85 -15.38 -6.21
N GLY A 173 20.82 -16.08 -6.77
CA GLY A 173 21.93 -15.48 -7.48
C GLY A 173 22.78 -16.49 -8.24
N PHE A 174 23.88 -16.00 -8.79
CA PHE A 174 24.81 -16.84 -9.55
C PHE A 174 26.00 -17.22 -8.70
N SER A 175 26.29 -18.51 -8.69
CA SER A 175 27.37 -19.15 -7.96
C SER A 175 28.42 -19.68 -8.92
N TYR A 176 29.69 -19.50 -8.57
CA TYR A 176 30.86 -19.87 -9.36
C TYR A 176 31.84 -20.61 -8.46
N VAL A 177 32.28 -21.79 -8.88
CA VAL A 177 33.26 -22.59 -8.13
C VAL A 177 34.49 -22.84 -9.00
N ALA A 178 35.68 -22.56 -8.46
CA ALA A 178 36.94 -22.86 -9.13
C ALA A 178 37.05 -24.36 -9.43
N ASN A 179 37.51 -24.74 -10.62
CA ASN A 179 37.95 -26.12 -10.83
C ASN A 179 39.34 -26.37 -10.24
N GLY A 180 40.16 -25.32 -10.13
CA GLY A 180 41.47 -25.39 -9.51
C GLY A 180 41.36 -25.53 -8.00
N MET A 181 42.06 -26.51 -7.45
CA MET A 181 42.21 -26.72 -6.01
C MET A 181 43.54 -26.11 -5.58
N ALA A 182 43.49 -25.09 -4.72
CA ALA A 182 44.68 -24.53 -4.10
C ALA A 182 45.20 -25.51 -3.04
N SER A 183 46.47 -25.88 -3.13
CA SER A 183 47.15 -26.64 -2.06
C SER A 183 47.46 -25.74 -0.86
N ASP A 184 47.77 -26.32 0.30
CA ASP A 184 48.24 -25.57 1.49
C ASP A 184 49.45 -24.66 1.26
N SER A 185 50.26 -24.92 0.23
CA SER A 185 51.40 -24.07 -0.17
C SER A 185 51.13 -23.21 -1.40
N TRP A 186 49.86 -23.08 -1.81
CA TRP A 186 49.48 -22.22 -2.91
C TRP A 186 49.47 -20.77 -2.43
N GLU A 187 50.05 -19.89 -3.24
CA GLU A 187 50.07 -18.45 -2.99
C GLU A 187 49.89 -17.71 -4.31
N VAL A 188 49.32 -16.50 -4.23
CA VAL A 188 49.21 -15.61 -5.39
C VAL A 188 50.61 -15.21 -5.88
N LYS A 189 50.94 -15.58 -7.12
CA LYS A 189 52.24 -15.24 -7.74
C LYS A 189 52.23 -13.80 -8.25
N SER A 190 53.36 -13.10 -8.13
CA SER A 190 53.50 -11.69 -8.54
C SER A 190 53.25 -11.42 -10.03
N ASN A 191 53.28 -12.45 -10.87
CA ASN A 191 53.00 -12.39 -12.31
C ASN A 191 51.65 -13.04 -12.67
N GLN A 192 50.89 -13.54 -11.69
CA GLN A 192 49.59 -14.18 -11.86
C GLN A 192 48.56 -13.65 -10.85
N ASN A 193 48.34 -12.34 -10.82
CA ASN A 193 47.56 -11.69 -9.76
C ASN A 193 46.39 -10.84 -10.24
N ASP A 194 46.10 -10.81 -11.54
CA ASP A 194 44.94 -10.09 -12.09
C ASP A 194 43.74 -11.03 -12.29
N MET A 195 42.58 -10.59 -11.79
CA MET A 195 41.28 -11.21 -12.02
C MET A 195 40.29 -10.12 -12.41
N THR A 196 39.67 -10.23 -13.58
CA THR A 196 38.60 -9.32 -14.01
C THR A 196 37.30 -10.09 -14.17
N MET A 197 36.27 -9.61 -13.48
CA MET A 197 34.91 -10.11 -13.54
C MET A 197 34.08 -9.16 -14.40
N SER A 198 33.72 -9.58 -15.61
CA SER A 198 32.88 -8.78 -16.51
C SER A 198 31.46 -9.35 -16.51
N PHE A 199 30.47 -8.50 -16.23
CA PHE A 199 29.04 -8.86 -16.19
C PHE A 199 28.19 -7.74 -16.79
N THR A 200 26.93 -8.03 -17.04
CA THR A 200 25.94 -7.01 -17.45
C THR A 200 25.07 -6.70 -16.26
N ASP A 201 24.89 -5.42 -15.92
CA ASP A 201 24.02 -5.01 -14.82
C ASP A 201 22.53 -5.19 -15.18
N ARG A 202 21.66 -4.98 -14.19
CA ARG A 202 20.19 -5.02 -14.35
C ARG A 202 19.63 -4.06 -15.40
N PHE A 203 20.39 -3.05 -15.82
CA PHE A 203 20.00 -2.05 -16.83
C PHE A 203 20.59 -2.35 -18.21
N GLY A 204 21.25 -3.50 -18.37
CA GLY A 204 21.86 -3.90 -19.63
C GLY A 204 23.19 -3.23 -19.92
N GLN A 205 23.84 -2.59 -18.94
CA GLN A 205 25.16 -1.97 -19.12
C GLN A 205 26.27 -2.94 -18.72
N PRO A 206 27.36 -3.03 -19.51
CA PRO A 206 28.52 -3.82 -19.13
C PRO A 206 29.24 -3.17 -17.94
N GLN A 207 29.59 -3.99 -16.95
CA GLN A 207 30.36 -3.61 -15.77
C GLN A 207 31.55 -4.56 -15.63
N GLU A 208 32.66 -4.03 -15.13
CA GLU A 208 33.87 -4.81 -14.88
C GLU A 208 34.40 -4.53 -13.47
N ILE A 209 34.71 -5.60 -12.75
CA ILE A 209 35.40 -5.56 -11.47
C ILE A 209 36.78 -6.16 -11.68
N THR A 210 37.82 -5.32 -11.64
CA THR A 210 39.21 -5.77 -11.70
C THR A 210 39.80 -5.85 -10.30
N ILE A 211 40.15 -7.06 -9.89
CA ILE A 211 40.86 -7.38 -8.65
C ILE A 211 42.33 -7.62 -8.99
N ASN A 212 43.20 -6.84 -8.36
CA ASN A 212 44.64 -7.07 -8.38
C ASN A 212 45.03 -7.69 -7.03
N ALA A 213 45.05 -9.01 -6.97
CA ALA A 213 45.39 -9.74 -5.76
C ALA A 213 46.82 -9.40 -5.28
N LYS A 214 47.01 -9.42 -3.97
CA LYS A 214 48.32 -9.18 -3.38
C LYS A 214 49.14 -10.47 -3.44
N SER A 215 50.38 -10.34 -3.90
CA SER A 215 51.27 -11.49 -4.03
C SER A 215 51.68 -12.03 -2.66
N GLY A 216 51.70 -13.36 -2.53
CA GLY A 216 51.98 -14.06 -1.29
C GLY A 216 50.77 -14.31 -0.41
N ASP A 217 49.58 -13.82 -0.80
CA ASP A 217 48.33 -14.16 -0.10
C ASP A 217 47.94 -15.62 -0.44
N ASP A 218 47.44 -16.35 0.55
CA ASP A 218 46.83 -17.68 0.37
C ASP A 218 45.40 -17.58 -0.22
N ILE A 219 44.72 -18.73 -0.39
CA ILE A 219 43.41 -18.77 -1.05
C ILE A 219 42.31 -18.15 -0.18
N GLU A 220 42.38 -18.29 1.14
CA GLU A 220 41.47 -17.68 2.12
C GLU A 220 41.68 -16.17 2.26
N GLU A 221 42.94 -15.73 2.28
CA GLU A 221 43.33 -14.32 2.25
C GLU A 221 42.87 -13.67 0.94
N LEU A 222 43.00 -14.36 -0.20
CA LEU A 222 42.47 -13.90 -1.48
C LEU A 222 40.95 -13.72 -1.44
N ALA A 223 40.21 -14.70 -0.92
CA ALA A 223 38.75 -14.59 -0.80
C ALA A 223 38.35 -13.39 0.10
N THR A 224 39.06 -13.22 1.22
CA THR A 224 38.89 -12.07 2.11
C THR A 224 39.21 -10.75 1.43
N TYR A 225 40.28 -10.73 0.61
CA TYR A 225 40.67 -9.55 -0.15
C TYR A 225 39.59 -9.17 -1.19
N ILE A 226 39.04 -10.14 -1.93
CA ILE A 226 37.94 -9.92 -2.89
C ILE A 226 36.74 -9.29 -2.19
N ASN A 227 36.30 -9.86 -1.05
CA ASN A 227 35.21 -9.31 -0.23
C ASN A 227 35.47 -7.88 0.26
N GLY A 228 36.73 -7.51 0.46
CA GLY A 228 37.11 -6.16 0.88
C GLY A 228 37.18 -5.13 -0.25
N GLN A 229 37.20 -5.56 -1.52
CA GLN A 229 37.28 -4.66 -2.68
C GLN A 229 35.92 -4.27 -3.25
N THR A 230 34.89 -5.09 -3.04
CA THR A 230 33.59 -4.88 -3.67
C THR A 230 32.46 -5.46 -2.82
N ASP A 231 31.34 -4.74 -2.77
CA ASP A 231 30.10 -5.20 -2.11
C ASP A 231 29.20 -6.02 -3.07
N LEU A 232 29.58 -6.15 -4.34
CA LEU A 232 28.76 -6.78 -5.38
C LEU A 232 28.91 -8.30 -5.45
N VAL A 233 30.03 -8.83 -4.97
CA VAL A 233 30.28 -10.28 -4.94
C VAL A 233 30.71 -10.70 -3.54
N SER A 234 30.40 -11.94 -3.20
CA SER A 234 30.85 -12.61 -1.99
C SER A 234 31.74 -13.78 -2.38
N ALA A 235 32.98 -13.77 -1.90
CA ALA A 235 33.96 -14.83 -2.12
C ALA A 235 34.14 -15.69 -0.86
N SER A 236 34.29 -16.99 -1.04
CA SER A 236 34.54 -17.97 0.03
C SER A 236 35.42 -19.12 -0.47
N VAL A 237 35.83 -20.03 0.40
CA VAL A 237 36.71 -21.16 0.07
C VAL A 237 36.19 -22.43 0.70
N ASN A 238 36.03 -23.49 -0.09
CA ASN A 238 35.58 -24.79 0.41
C ASN A 238 36.72 -25.63 1.01
N ASP A 239 36.37 -26.78 1.60
CA ASP A 239 37.34 -27.70 2.23
C ASP A 239 38.38 -28.28 1.25
N GLU A 240 38.14 -28.17 -0.06
CA GLU A 240 39.04 -28.66 -1.12
C GLU A 240 40.00 -27.56 -1.62
N GLY A 241 39.97 -26.36 -1.02
CA GLY A 241 40.81 -25.22 -1.43
C GLY A 241 40.35 -24.56 -2.73
N GLN A 242 39.08 -24.71 -3.11
CA GLN A 242 38.51 -24.07 -4.30
C GLN A 242 37.91 -22.72 -3.92
N LEU A 243 38.25 -21.68 -4.67
CA LEU A 243 37.62 -20.37 -4.56
C LEU A 243 36.17 -20.44 -5.06
N GLN A 244 35.25 -19.91 -4.28
CA GLN A 244 33.84 -19.79 -4.60
C GLN A 244 33.49 -18.31 -4.65
N ILE A 245 32.73 -17.91 -5.67
CA ILE A 245 32.23 -16.53 -5.82
C ILE A 245 30.72 -16.62 -6.00
N TYR A 246 30.00 -15.79 -5.27
CA TYR A 246 28.56 -15.66 -5.36
C TYR A 246 28.21 -14.19 -5.67
N MET A 247 27.26 -13.99 -6.59
CA MET A 247 26.77 -12.67 -6.95
C MET A 247 25.25 -12.64 -6.91
N TYR A 248 24.72 -11.55 -6.35
CA TYR A 248 23.27 -11.35 -6.27
C TYR A 248 22.62 -11.30 -7.66
N GLY A 249 21.57 -12.08 -7.87
CA GLY A 249 20.83 -12.15 -9.13
C GLY A 249 20.26 -10.80 -9.57
N GLU A 250 19.71 -9.99 -8.66
CA GLU A 250 19.15 -8.67 -9.04
C GLU A 250 20.20 -7.66 -9.52
N ASP A 251 21.47 -7.84 -9.20
CA ASP A 251 22.53 -6.94 -9.65
C ASP A 251 23.06 -7.30 -11.05
N THR A 252 22.61 -8.42 -11.62
CA THR A 252 23.07 -8.91 -12.93
C THR A 252 21.93 -9.24 -13.89
N ALA A 253 22.15 -8.94 -15.16
CA ALA A 253 21.41 -9.49 -16.28
C ALA A 253 22.24 -10.60 -16.94
N GLY A 254 22.48 -11.69 -16.20
CA GLY A 254 23.17 -12.89 -16.70
C GLY A 254 24.41 -13.28 -15.90
N THR A 255 25.23 -14.17 -16.47
CA THR A 255 26.40 -14.73 -15.79
C THR A 255 27.61 -13.79 -15.87
N ILE A 256 28.48 -13.87 -14.87
CA ILE A 256 29.82 -13.29 -14.85
C ILE A 256 30.71 -14.08 -15.80
N SER A 257 31.52 -13.36 -16.56
CA SER A 257 32.68 -13.91 -17.25
C SER A 257 33.96 -13.53 -16.50
N PHE A 258 34.83 -14.52 -16.28
CA PHE A 258 36.12 -14.30 -15.63
C PHE A 258 37.23 -14.23 -16.68
N SER A 259 38.13 -13.26 -16.50
CA SER A 259 39.34 -13.10 -17.29
C SER A 259 40.51 -12.69 -16.40
N GLY A 260 41.73 -12.67 -16.94
CA GLY A 260 42.96 -12.40 -16.20
C GLY A 260 43.73 -13.68 -15.86
N SER A 261 44.99 -13.51 -15.49
CA SER A 261 45.91 -14.63 -15.27
C SER A 261 45.58 -15.44 -14.00
N LEU A 262 45.07 -14.79 -12.95
CA LEU A 262 44.66 -15.45 -11.71
C LEU A 262 43.38 -16.29 -11.92
N ALA A 263 42.40 -15.74 -12.64
CA ALA A 263 41.19 -16.47 -13.00
C ALA A 263 41.48 -17.72 -13.85
N SER A 264 42.47 -17.62 -14.75
CA SER A 264 42.92 -18.75 -15.56
C SER A 264 43.68 -19.79 -14.74
N GLU A 265 44.53 -19.39 -13.80
CA GLU A 265 45.27 -20.32 -12.92
C GLU A 265 44.29 -21.11 -12.02
N LEU A 266 43.34 -20.41 -11.39
CA LEU A 266 42.31 -21.02 -10.56
C LEU A 266 41.24 -21.79 -11.37
N SER A 267 41.27 -21.71 -12.70
CA SER A 267 40.34 -22.38 -13.59
C SER A 267 38.86 -22.10 -13.22
N MET A 268 38.53 -20.81 -13.09
CA MET A 268 37.15 -20.34 -12.82
C MET A 268 36.15 -20.98 -13.79
N SER A 269 35.11 -21.62 -13.26
CA SER A 269 34.10 -22.32 -14.05
C SER A 269 32.95 -21.40 -14.47
N ALA A 270 32.10 -21.90 -15.37
CA ALA A 270 30.84 -21.24 -15.70
C ALA A 270 29.89 -21.29 -14.49
N GLY A 271 29.23 -20.17 -14.22
CA GLY A 271 28.30 -20.09 -13.10
C GLY A 271 27.03 -20.88 -13.33
N TYR A 272 26.41 -21.24 -12.21
CA TYR A 272 25.06 -21.79 -12.16
C TYR A 272 24.22 -20.96 -11.19
N TYR A 273 22.91 -21.04 -11.34
CA TYR A 273 21.99 -20.30 -10.49
C TYR A 273 21.66 -21.13 -9.24
N GLU A 274 21.73 -20.52 -8.07
CA GLU A 274 21.33 -21.11 -6.77
C GLU A 274 20.31 -20.17 -6.10
N SER A 275 19.19 -20.72 -5.62
CA SER A 275 18.24 -20.00 -4.76
C SER A 275 18.24 -20.56 -3.33
N VAL A 276 17.36 -20.01 -2.48
CA VAL A 276 17.14 -20.52 -1.12
C VAL A 276 16.70 -21.98 -1.13
N ASP A 277 16.02 -22.42 -2.20
CA ASP A 277 15.56 -23.81 -2.33
C ASP A 277 16.71 -24.81 -2.53
N ASP A 278 17.79 -24.37 -3.17
CA ASP A 278 18.95 -25.20 -3.51
C ASP A 278 19.98 -25.30 -2.37
N ILE A 279 19.70 -24.71 -1.20
CA ILE A 279 20.66 -24.66 -0.09
C ILE A 279 21.01 -26.07 0.39
N ASN A 280 22.31 -26.36 0.31
CA ASN A 280 22.92 -27.57 0.83
C ASN A 280 24.10 -27.22 1.72
N VAL A 281 24.00 -27.55 3.01
CA VAL A 281 25.02 -27.28 4.04
C VAL A 281 25.75 -28.55 4.50
N THR A 282 25.66 -29.62 3.71
CA THR A 282 26.34 -30.90 4.03
C THR A 282 27.87 -30.84 3.88
N ASP A 283 28.40 -29.82 3.21
CA ASP A 283 29.83 -29.50 3.08
C ASP A 283 30.13 -28.04 3.50
N VAL A 284 31.38 -27.71 3.86
CA VAL A 284 31.73 -26.33 4.28
C VAL A 284 31.49 -25.32 3.17
N GLY A 285 31.80 -25.66 1.92
CA GLY A 285 31.61 -24.76 0.78
C GLY A 285 30.15 -24.39 0.60
N GLY A 286 29.27 -25.40 0.55
CA GLY A 286 27.82 -25.23 0.50
C GLY A 286 27.29 -24.41 1.67
N ALA A 287 27.79 -24.66 2.88
CA ALA A 287 27.43 -23.89 4.07
C ALA A 287 27.83 -22.40 3.99
N GLN A 288 29.01 -22.09 3.45
CA GLN A 288 29.43 -20.70 3.23
C GLN A 288 28.58 -20.01 2.16
N ARG A 289 28.32 -20.68 1.03
CA ARG A 289 27.46 -20.13 -0.04
C ARG A 289 26.03 -19.91 0.44
N ALA A 290 25.52 -20.80 1.28
CA ALA A 290 24.21 -20.67 1.90
C ALA A 290 24.06 -19.35 2.68
N VAL A 291 25.12 -18.88 3.36
CA VAL A 291 25.11 -17.57 4.02
C VAL A 291 24.90 -16.45 3.02
N SER A 292 25.63 -16.45 1.89
CA SER A 292 25.51 -15.42 0.85
C SER A 292 24.15 -15.46 0.13
N ILE A 293 23.59 -16.66 -0.09
CA ILE A 293 22.23 -16.85 -0.63
C ILE A 293 21.18 -16.32 0.35
N LEU A 294 21.30 -16.61 1.64
CA LEU A 294 20.35 -16.15 2.66
C LEU A 294 20.44 -14.63 2.88
N ASP A 295 21.64 -14.05 2.90
CA ASP A 295 21.82 -12.59 3.00
C ASP A 295 21.18 -11.87 1.80
N THR A 296 21.29 -12.48 0.63
CA THR A 296 20.62 -12.04 -0.60
C THR A 296 19.10 -12.11 -0.48
N ALA A 297 18.56 -13.25 -0.08
CA ALA A 297 17.13 -13.44 0.07
C ALA A 297 16.54 -12.49 1.13
N MET A 298 17.23 -12.29 2.26
CA MET A 298 16.81 -11.33 3.28
C MET A 298 16.81 -9.90 2.75
N LYS A 299 17.82 -9.48 1.97
CA LYS A 299 17.86 -8.16 1.34
C LYS A 299 16.67 -7.95 0.38
N TYR A 300 16.31 -8.98 -0.37
CA TYR A 300 15.12 -8.96 -1.23
C TYR A 300 13.82 -8.79 -0.42
N VAL A 301 13.65 -9.57 0.65
CA VAL A 301 12.48 -9.48 1.55
C VAL A 301 12.40 -8.09 2.20
N ASP A 302 13.51 -7.57 2.72
CA ASP A 302 13.58 -6.26 3.38
C ASP A 302 13.31 -5.11 2.40
N SER A 303 13.82 -5.21 1.17
CA SER A 303 13.51 -4.25 0.11
C SER A 303 12.00 -4.18 -0.15
N HIS A 304 11.34 -5.34 -0.28
CA HIS A 304 9.91 -5.37 -0.51
C HIS A 304 9.10 -4.89 0.70
N ARG A 305 9.52 -5.21 1.94
CA ARG A 305 8.92 -4.66 3.17
C ARG A 305 9.03 -3.13 3.22
N SER A 306 10.16 -2.57 2.80
CA SER A 306 10.35 -1.11 2.71
C SER A 306 9.38 -0.47 1.71
N GLU A 307 9.20 -1.09 0.53
CA GLU A 307 8.20 -0.66 -0.47
C GLU A 307 6.78 -0.66 0.12
N LEU A 308 6.40 -1.73 0.85
CA LEU A 308 5.10 -1.82 1.51
C LEU A 308 4.91 -0.77 2.61
N GLY A 309 5.94 -0.50 3.41
CA GLY A 309 5.89 0.55 4.43
C GLY A 309 5.68 1.94 3.82
N ALA A 310 6.36 2.25 2.70
CA ALA A 310 6.13 3.49 1.97
C ALA A 310 4.70 3.59 1.41
N MET A 311 4.16 2.47 0.91
CA MET A 311 2.79 2.40 0.41
C MET A 311 1.76 2.55 1.53
N GLN A 312 1.97 1.98 2.72
CA GLN A 312 1.12 2.22 3.89
C GLN A 312 1.05 3.71 4.23
N ASN A 313 2.20 4.39 4.34
CA ASN A 313 2.25 5.84 4.58
C ASN A 313 1.50 6.63 3.50
N ARG A 314 1.63 6.24 2.24
CA ARG A 314 0.92 6.88 1.13
C ARG A 314 -0.60 6.73 1.27
N PHE A 315 -1.08 5.55 1.69
CA PHE A 315 -2.49 5.31 1.94
C PHE A 315 -2.99 6.12 3.13
N ASP A 316 -2.24 6.21 4.22
CA ASP A 316 -2.58 7.04 5.38
C ASP A 316 -2.70 8.53 4.99
N HIS A 317 -1.76 9.04 4.20
CA HIS A 317 -1.86 10.41 3.68
C HIS A 317 -3.07 10.62 2.77
N ALA A 318 -3.39 9.63 1.92
CA ALA A 318 -4.57 9.67 1.07
C ALA A 318 -5.86 9.68 1.91
N ILE A 319 -5.97 8.83 2.93
CA ILE A 319 -7.11 8.78 3.86
C ILE A 319 -7.30 10.13 4.55
N ASN A 320 -6.23 10.69 5.13
CA ASN A 320 -6.30 12.00 5.79
C ASN A 320 -6.76 13.10 4.82
N ASN A 321 -6.27 13.09 3.56
CA ASN A 321 -6.71 14.05 2.56
C ASN A 321 -8.21 13.86 2.20
N LEU A 322 -8.65 12.63 2.02
CA LEU A 322 -10.03 12.29 1.73
C LEU A 322 -10.98 12.72 2.84
N GLU A 323 -10.61 12.49 4.11
CA GLU A 323 -11.39 12.90 5.28
C GLU A 323 -11.52 14.43 5.36
N ASN A 324 -10.43 15.16 5.09
CA ASN A 324 -10.46 16.62 5.01
C ASN A 324 -11.37 17.12 3.88
N VAL A 325 -11.32 16.49 2.71
CA VAL A 325 -12.22 16.82 1.58
C VAL A 325 -13.67 16.50 1.97
N HIS A 326 -13.91 15.34 2.59
CA HIS A 326 -15.22 14.92 3.06
C HIS A 326 -15.83 15.94 4.04
N GLU A 327 -15.07 16.40 5.03
CA GLU A 327 -15.51 17.43 5.99
C GLU A 327 -15.88 18.75 5.30
N ASN A 328 -15.07 19.19 4.33
CA ASN A 328 -15.34 20.41 3.57
C ASN A 328 -16.58 20.28 2.68
N LEU A 329 -16.79 19.12 2.07
CA LEU A 329 -17.99 18.83 1.28
C LEU A 329 -19.23 18.75 2.19
N ALA A 330 -19.13 18.11 3.35
CA ALA A 330 -20.20 18.05 4.34
C ALA A 330 -20.59 19.46 4.83
N THR A 331 -19.61 20.30 5.15
CA THR A 331 -19.83 21.70 5.53
C THR A 331 -20.49 22.50 4.41
N SER A 332 -20.05 22.28 3.16
CA SER A 332 -20.64 22.93 1.99
C SER A 332 -22.08 22.47 1.75
N ASN A 333 -22.34 21.18 1.89
CA ASN A 333 -23.68 20.60 1.76
C ASN A 333 -24.62 21.11 2.86
N SER A 334 -24.12 21.20 4.10
CA SER A 334 -24.86 21.76 5.23
C SER A 334 -25.31 23.20 4.97
N ARG A 335 -24.44 24.08 4.44
CA ARG A 335 -24.82 25.46 4.07
C ARG A 335 -25.89 25.52 2.97
N ILE A 336 -25.94 24.53 2.09
CA ILE A 336 -26.91 24.48 0.99
C ILE A 336 -28.23 23.92 1.49
N LYS A 337 -28.20 22.78 2.19
CA LYS A 337 -29.36 21.96 2.48
C LYS A 337 -29.90 22.14 3.89
N ASP A 338 -29.10 22.45 4.89
CA ASP A 338 -29.57 22.50 6.28
C ASP A 338 -30.35 23.78 6.59
N THR A 339 -31.30 23.65 7.52
CA THR A 339 -32.11 24.76 8.01
C THR A 339 -31.44 25.43 9.21
N ASP A 340 -31.32 26.76 9.17
CA ASP A 340 -31.03 27.56 10.37
C ASP A 340 -32.29 27.59 11.26
N TYR A 341 -32.28 26.77 12.32
CA TYR A 341 -33.39 26.65 13.26
C TYR A 341 -33.81 27.98 13.89
N ALA A 342 -32.87 28.86 14.22
CA ALA A 342 -33.18 30.13 14.86
C ALA A 342 -33.94 31.05 13.90
N LYS A 343 -33.48 31.12 12.66
CA LYS A 343 -34.13 31.89 11.59
C LYS A 343 -35.51 31.33 11.25
N GLU A 344 -35.62 30.01 11.07
CA GLU A 344 -36.89 29.38 10.66
C GLU A 344 -37.92 29.39 11.79
N THR A 345 -37.51 29.27 13.05
CA THR A 345 -38.40 29.43 14.21
C THR A 345 -38.94 30.86 14.32
N THR A 346 -38.10 31.87 14.08
CA THR A 346 -38.55 33.28 14.05
C THR A 346 -39.55 33.51 12.93
N GLN A 347 -39.31 32.92 11.77
CA GLN A 347 -40.23 33.00 10.63
C GLN A 347 -41.55 32.28 10.94
N MET A 348 -41.51 31.08 11.54
CA MET A 348 -42.69 30.33 11.97
C MET A 348 -43.54 31.16 12.94
N LEU A 349 -42.93 31.73 13.99
CA LEU A 349 -43.62 32.58 14.96
C LEU A 349 -44.25 33.80 14.30
N LYS A 350 -43.54 34.46 13.38
CA LYS A 350 -44.08 35.57 12.58
C LYS A 350 -45.31 35.13 11.77
N GLN A 351 -45.27 33.95 11.13
CA GLN A 351 -46.40 33.44 10.36
C GLN A 351 -47.59 33.04 11.24
N GLN A 352 -47.35 32.49 12.44
CA GLN A 352 -48.41 32.21 13.42
C GLN A 352 -49.11 33.50 13.89
N ILE A 353 -48.35 34.55 14.20
CA ILE A 353 -48.91 35.86 14.56
C ILE A 353 -49.71 36.43 13.38
N LEU A 354 -49.18 36.38 12.15
CA LEU A 354 -49.88 36.85 10.95
C LEU A 354 -51.15 36.06 10.66
N GLN A 355 -51.15 34.74 10.91
CA GLN A 355 -52.34 33.90 10.81
C GLN A 355 -53.41 34.38 11.80
N GLN A 356 -53.05 34.56 13.08
CA GLN A 356 -53.97 35.02 14.12
C GLN A 356 -54.51 36.45 13.88
N VAL A 357 -53.67 37.34 13.38
CA VAL A 357 -54.07 38.71 13.02
C VAL A 357 -54.97 38.68 11.78
N SER A 358 -54.64 37.89 10.76
CA SER A 358 -55.43 37.81 9.53
C SER A 358 -56.80 37.17 9.75
N THR A 359 -56.93 36.19 10.66
CA THR A 359 -58.24 35.65 11.04
C THR A 359 -59.09 36.68 11.77
N THR A 360 -58.48 37.47 12.66
CA THR A 360 -59.16 38.56 13.39
C THR A 360 -59.61 39.67 12.43
N ILE A 361 -58.74 40.13 11.53
CA ILE A 361 -59.06 41.13 10.51
C ILE A 361 -60.09 40.58 9.51
N LEU A 362 -60.02 39.30 9.13
CA LEU A 362 -61.03 38.67 8.27
C LEU A 362 -62.40 38.64 8.95
N ALA A 363 -62.46 38.33 10.24
CA ALA A 363 -63.69 38.37 11.02
C ALA A 363 -64.26 39.80 11.08
N GLN A 364 -63.42 40.81 11.33
CA GLN A 364 -63.81 42.22 11.35
C GLN A 364 -64.25 42.72 9.96
N ALA A 365 -63.51 42.37 8.90
CA ALA A 365 -63.81 42.74 7.53
C ALA A 365 -65.14 42.13 7.06
N LYS A 366 -65.50 40.92 7.53
CA LYS A 366 -66.81 40.29 7.26
C LYS A 366 -67.98 40.96 7.99
N GLN A 367 -67.74 41.73 9.06
CA GLN A 367 -68.78 42.47 9.78
C GLN A 367 -69.11 43.83 9.13
N ALA A 368 -68.17 44.44 8.40
CA ALA A 368 -68.36 45.75 7.78
C ALA A 368 -69.55 45.84 6.77
N PRO A 369 -69.81 44.83 5.90
CA PRO A 369 -70.99 44.82 5.04
C PRO A 369 -72.30 44.72 5.82
N ASN A 370 -72.33 43.96 6.93
CA ASN A 370 -73.51 43.82 7.77
C ASN A 370 -73.85 45.14 8.47
N LEU A 371 -72.84 45.88 8.95
CA LEU A 371 -73.02 47.22 9.51
C LEU A 371 -73.53 48.24 8.47
N ALA A 372 -73.06 48.14 7.21
CA ALA A 372 -73.56 48.98 6.13
C ALA A 372 -75.00 48.65 5.74
N LEU A 373 -75.39 47.36 5.73
CA LEU A 373 -76.76 46.91 5.51
C LEU A 373 -77.72 47.39 6.62
N THR A 374 -77.26 47.43 7.88
CA THR A 374 -78.07 47.96 9.00
C THR A 374 -78.23 49.49 8.98
N LEU A 375 -77.40 50.22 8.23
CA LEU A 375 -77.48 51.68 8.08
C LEU A 375 -78.24 52.12 6.82
N LEU A 376 -78.46 51.19 5.88
CA LEU A 376 -79.22 51.40 4.63
C LEU A 376 -80.64 50.81 4.68
N GLY A 377 -80.99 50.14 5.79
CA GLY A 377 -82.29 49.53 6.05
C GLY A 377 -83.14 50.35 7.00
#